data_AF-A0A2E9IZS5-F1
#
_entry.id   AF-A0A2E9IZS5-F1
#
_cell.length_a   1.000
_cell.length_b   1.000
_cell.length_c   1.000
_cell.angle_alpha   90.00
_cell.angle_beta   90.00
_cell.angle_gamma   90.00
#
_symmetry.space_group_name_H-M   'P 1'
#
loop_
_entity.id
_entity.type
_entity.pdbx_description
1 polymer ?
#
loop_
_entity_poly.entity_id
_entity_poly.type
_entity_poly.pdbx_seq_one_letter_code
_entity_poly.pdbx_strand_id
1 'polypeptide(L)'
;MSVQIDPRFPNAVELFNEGSWYEAHDAFEELWHETAGPERRFLQGILQIAVAHVHLDRGNRRGATILLGEGVGRLSSASAGDLGLDLPTARNQARLRLEALQQDEDPDLLPVPELRDHI
;
A
#
# COMPACT_ATOMS: atom_id res chain seq x y z
N MET A 1 11.65 14.74 -10.20
CA MET A 1 11.97 13.50 -10.92
C MET A 1 10.79 12.58 -10.73
N SER A 2 10.28 11.89 -11.76
CA SER A 2 9.16 10.95 -11.56
C SER A 2 9.67 9.80 -10.68
N VAL A 3 8.93 9.42 -9.64
CA VAL A 3 9.35 8.32 -8.75
C VAL A 3 9.54 7.00 -9.49
N GLN A 4 8.84 6.82 -10.62
CA GLN A 4 8.88 5.61 -11.44
C GLN A 4 10.23 5.39 -12.13
N ILE A 5 11.03 6.45 -12.33
CA ILE A 5 12.38 6.33 -12.91
C ILE A 5 13.46 6.18 -11.82
N ASP A 6 13.07 6.22 -10.54
CA ASP A 6 13.98 5.93 -9.44
C ASP A 6 14.29 4.42 -9.42
N PRO A 7 15.58 4.02 -9.43
CA PRO A 7 15.94 2.60 -9.44
C PRO A 7 15.49 1.84 -8.19
N ARG A 8 15.13 2.53 -7.08
CA ARG A 8 14.59 1.90 -5.87
C ARG A 8 13.12 1.50 -6.01
N PHE A 9 12.37 2.13 -6.92
CA PHE A 9 10.92 1.91 -7.03
C PHE A 9 10.55 0.46 -7.38
N PRO A 10 11.18 -0.21 -8.36
CA PRO A 10 10.89 -1.62 -8.65
C PRO A 10 11.16 -2.55 -7.45
N ASN A 11 12.24 -2.30 -6.72
CA ASN A 11 12.58 -3.08 -5.51
C ASN A 11 11.54 -2.87 -4.40
N ALA A 12 11.05 -1.63 -4.19
CA ALA A 12 9.98 -1.36 -3.23
C ALA A 12 8.68 -2.10 -3.59
N VAL A 13 8.34 -2.16 -4.88
CA VAL A 13 7.20 -2.92 -5.40
C VAL A 13 7.36 -4.42 -5.17
N GLU A 14 8.55 -4.97 -5.44
CA GLU A 14 8.87 -6.38 -5.20
C GLU A 14 8.71 -6.75 -3.73
N LEU A 15 9.33 -5.99 -2.82
CA LEU A 15 9.21 -6.18 -1.36
C LEU A 15 7.75 -6.17 -0.90
N PHE A 16 6.94 -5.27 -1.44
CA PHE A 16 5.51 -5.20 -1.12
C PHE A 16 4.76 -6.45 -1.58
N ASN A 17 5.01 -6.90 -2.81
CA ASN A 17 4.35 -8.06 -3.39
C ASN A 17 4.79 -9.39 -2.75
N GLU A 18 6.01 -9.45 -2.18
CA GLU A 18 6.49 -10.58 -1.39
C GLU A 18 5.92 -10.62 0.04
N GLY A 19 5.25 -9.55 0.48
CA GLY A 19 4.78 -9.41 1.85
C GLY A 19 5.89 -9.09 2.86
N SER A 20 7.04 -8.60 2.40
CA SER A 20 8.13 -8.08 3.23
C SER A 20 7.73 -6.69 3.77
N TRP A 21 6.70 -6.64 4.61
CA TRP A 21 5.94 -5.43 4.91
C TRP A 21 6.74 -4.31 5.55
N TYR A 22 7.68 -4.66 6.42
CA TYR A 22 8.52 -3.67 7.10
C TYR A 22 9.53 -3.06 6.12
N GLU A 23 10.21 -3.90 5.34
CA GLU A 23 11.17 -3.49 4.33
C GLU A 23 10.49 -2.70 3.20
N ALA A 24 9.29 -3.11 2.79
CA ALA A 24 8.47 -2.39 1.83
C ALA A 24 8.05 -1.01 2.35
N HIS A 25 7.64 -0.92 3.63
CA HIS A 25 7.34 0.35 4.28
C HIS A 25 8.54 1.29 4.21
N ASP A 26 9.71 0.85 4.67
CA ASP A 26 10.92 1.69 4.71
C ASP A 26 11.32 2.14 3.30
N ALA A 27 11.29 1.23 2.31
CA ALA A 27 11.61 1.55 0.92
C ALA A 27 10.65 2.59 0.30
N PHE A 28 9.33 2.46 0.55
CA PHE A 28 8.37 3.45 0.08
C PHE A 28 8.40 4.76 0.89
N GLU A 29 8.80 4.72 2.16
CA GLU A 29 8.98 5.92 3.00
C GLU A 29 10.11 6.80 2.47
N GLU A 30 11.25 6.22 2.08
CA GLU A 30 12.35 6.95 1.44
C GLU A 30 11.87 7.65 0.15
N LEU A 31 11.22 6.90 -0.75
CA LEU A 31 10.68 7.44 -1.99
C LEU A 31 9.63 8.53 -1.74
N TRP A 32 8.75 8.31 -0.76
CA TRP A 32 7.75 9.28 -0.35
C TRP A 32 8.39 10.57 0.16
N HIS A 33 9.42 10.49 0.99
CA HIS A 33 10.12 11.65 1.54
C HIS A 33 10.65 12.56 0.44
N GLU A 34 11.24 11.99 -0.61
CA GLU A 34 11.86 12.70 -1.72
C GLU A 34 10.88 13.11 -2.83
N THR A 35 9.65 12.57 -2.82
CA THR A 35 8.63 12.88 -3.82
C THR A 35 7.83 14.13 -3.46
N ALA A 36 7.68 15.03 -4.44
CA ALA A 36 6.75 16.15 -4.40
C ALA A 36 5.69 15.99 -5.51
N GLY A 37 4.54 16.66 -5.36
CA GLY A 37 3.46 16.59 -6.35
C GLY A 37 2.41 15.52 -6.05
N PRO A 38 1.50 15.27 -7.00
CA PRO A 38 0.35 14.37 -6.83
C PRO A 38 0.73 12.94 -6.42
N GLU A 39 1.84 12.42 -6.95
CA GLU A 39 2.35 11.07 -6.73
C GLU A 39 2.66 10.80 -5.25
N ARG A 40 3.06 11.84 -4.51
CA ARG A 40 3.37 11.74 -3.07
C ARG A 40 2.20 11.17 -2.27
N ARG A 41 0.96 11.52 -2.62
CA ARG A 41 -0.24 11.01 -1.93
C ARG A 41 -0.37 9.49 -2.12
N PHE A 42 -0.08 8.98 -3.32
CA PHE A 42 -0.21 7.57 -3.63
C PHE A 42 0.88 6.73 -2.97
N LEU A 43 2.14 7.20 -2.98
CA LEU A 43 3.22 6.57 -2.22
C LEU A 43 2.89 6.48 -0.72
N GLN A 44 2.33 7.55 -0.15
CA GLN A 44 1.89 7.52 1.24
C GLN A 44 0.77 6.49 1.47
N GLY A 45 -0.14 6.33 0.52
CA GLY A 45 -1.17 5.30 0.59
C GLY A 45 -0.57 3.88 0.61
N ILE A 46 0.41 3.62 -0.26
CA ILE A 46 1.08 2.32 -0.37
C ILE A 46 1.86 1.99 0.91
N LEU A 47 2.71 2.90 1.40
CA LEU A 47 3.49 2.63 2.62
C LEU A 47 2.60 2.46 3.86
N GLN A 48 1.45 3.15 3.91
CA GLN A 48 0.48 2.97 4.98
C GLN A 48 -0.19 1.60 4.92
N ILE A 49 -0.50 1.10 3.72
CA ILE A 49 -0.98 -0.26 3.55
C ILE A 49 0.10 -1.26 4.00
N ALA A 50 1.37 -1.05 3.64
CA ALA A 50 2.47 -1.91 4.07
C ALA A 50 2.59 -1.96 5.60
N VAL A 51 2.71 -0.81 6.27
CA VAL A 51 2.82 -0.77 7.74
C VAL A 51 1.54 -1.25 8.44
N ALA A 52 0.37 -1.12 7.83
CA ALA A 52 -0.83 -1.76 8.36
C ALA A 52 -0.71 -3.29 8.45
N HIS A 53 -0.03 -3.92 7.50
CA HIS A 53 0.23 -5.36 7.56
C HIS A 53 1.30 -5.71 8.61
N VAL A 54 2.31 -4.87 8.82
CA VAL A 54 3.22 -5.00 9.99
C VAL A 54 2.43 -4.96 11.31
N HIS A 55 1.40 -4.12 11.39
CA HIS A 55 0.50 -4.08 12.55
C HIS A 55 -0.32 -5.37 12.69
N LEU A 56 -0.79 -5.97 11.59
CA LEU A 56 -1.47 -7.27 11.61
C LEU A 56 -0.57 -8.38 12.12
N ASP A 57 0.67 -8.48 11.61
CA ASP A 57 1.66 -9.49 12.03
C ASP A 57 1.96 -9.42 13.53
N ARG A 58 1.84 -8.23 14.12
CA ARG A 58 2.03 -7.97 15.55
C ARG A 58 0.75 -8.10 16.38
N GLY A 59 -0.37 -8.52 15.77
CA GLY A 59 -1.68 -8.65 16.43
C GLY A 59 -2.36 -7.31 16.75
N ASN A 60 -1.84 -6.19 16.27
CA ASN A 60 -2.40 -4.86 16.48
C ASN A 60 -3.49 -4.55 15.44
N ARG A 61 -4.64 -5.23 15.56
CA ARG A 61 -5.80 -5.07 14.68
C ARG A 61 -6.28 -3.63 14.59
N ARG A 62 -6.36 -2.91 15.73
CA ARG A 62 -6.80 -1.51 15.76
C ARG A 62 -5.88 -0.59 14.95
N GLY A 63 -4.56 -0.75 15.10
CA GLY A 63 -3.59 0.02 14.33
C GLY A 63 -3.69 -0.28 12.84
N ALA A 64 -3.83 -1.57 12.49
CA ALA A 64 -4.04 -1.99 11.11
C ALA A 64 -5.31 -1.38 10.49
N THR A 65 -6.44 -1.38 11.20
CA THR A 65 -7.70 -0.77 10.73
C THR A 65 -7.53 0.70 10.39
N ILE A 66 -6.85 1.47 11.26
CA ILE A 66 -6.61 2.90 11.05
C ILE A 66 -5.76 3.11 9.79
N LEU A 67 -4.64 2.41 9.69
CA LEU A 67 -3.68 2.59 8.61
C LEU A 67 -4.20 2.09 7.26
N LEU A 68 -4.95 0.99 7.22
CA LEU A 68 -5.64 0.54 6.01
C LEU A 68 -6.69 1.56 5.56
N GLY A 69 -7.50 2.10 6.47
CA GLY A 69 -8.49 3.14 6.14
C GLY A 69 -7.85 4.39 5.56
N GLU A 70 -6.76 4.84 6.18
CA GLU A 70 -5.94 5.94 5.70
C GLU A 70 -5.30 5.69 4.33
N GLY A 71 -4.71 4.50 4.13
CA GLY A 71 -4.08 4.11 2.87
C GLY A 71 -5.09 4.01 1.73
N VAL A 72 -6.22 3.32 1.95
CA VAL A 72 -7.34 3.24 1.00
C VAL A 72 -7.88 4.62 0.66
N GLY A 73 -8.05 5.49 1.66
CA GLY A 73 -8.51 6.87 1.45
C GLY A 73 -7.56 7.70 0.58
N ARG A 74 -6.24 7.50 0.71
CA ARG A 74 -5.24 8.17 -0.12
C ARG A 74 -5.22 7.66 -1.56
N LEU A 75 -5.52 6.39 -1.77
CA LEU A 75 -5.66 5.78 -3.11
C LEU A 75 -7.04 5.99 -3.76
N SER A 76 -7.98 6.65 -3.08
CA SER A 76 -9.37 6.79 -3.55
C SER A 76 -9.51 7.43 -4.94
N SER A 77 -8.65 8.39 -5.28
CA SER A 77 -8.62 9.05 -6.58
C SER A 77 -7.63 8.45 -7.58
N ALA A 78 -6.93 7.37 -7.21
CA ALA A 78 -5.95 6.74 -8.08
C ALA A 78 -6.64 6.05 -9.26
N SER A 79 -6.08 6.26 -10.45
CA SER A 79 -6.43 5.60 -11.69
C SER A 79 -5.41 4.52 -12.03
N ALA A 80 -5.78 3.60 -12.91
CA ALA A 80 -4.81 2.67 -13.47
C ALA A 80 -3.75 3.47 -14.27
N GLY A 81 -2.47 3.15 -14.06
CA GLY A 81 -1.35 3.87 -14.66
C GLY A 81 -0.76 4.98 -13.78
N ASP A 82 -1.42 5.37 -12.68
CA ASP A 82 -0.78 6.18 -11.65
C ASP A 82 0.38 5.38 -11.05
N LEU A 83 1.57 6.00 -11.00
CA LEU A 83 2.83 5.33 -10.69
C LEU A 83 3.17 4.15 -11.63
N GLY A 84 2.47 4.00 -12.76
CA GLY A 84 2.63 2.86 -13.67
C GLY A 84 1.99 1.58 -13.13
N LEU A 85 1.15 1.69 -12.10
CA LEU A 85 0.57 0.56 -11.39
C LEU A 85 -0.96 0.53 -11.52
N ASP A 86 -1.56 -0.64 -11.36
CA ASP A 86 -2.99 -0.83 -11.14
C ASP A 86 -3.36 -0.59 -9.66
N LEU A 87 -3.23 0.67 -9.23
CA LEU A 87 -3.60 1.11 -7.89
C LEU A 87 -5.08 0.89 -7.54
N PRO A 88 -6.05 0.97 -8.48
CA PRO A 88 -7.43 0.58 -8.21
C PRO A 88 -7.59 -0.85 -7.69
N THR A 89 -6.88 -1.82 -8.28
CA THR A 89 -6.91 -3.21 -7.83
C THR A 89 -6.31 -3.36 -6.43
N ALA A 90 -5.11 -2.81 -6.20
CA ALA A 90 -4.45 -2.84 -4.89
C ALA A 90 -5.34 -2.19 -3.79
N ARG A 91 -5.95 -1.04 -4.09
CA ARG A 91 -6.90 -0.36 -3.20
C ARG A 91 -8.10 -1.23 -2.88
N ASN A 92 -8.66 -1.93 -3.87
CA ASN A 92 -9.82 -2.79 -3.66
C ASN A 92 -9.50 -3.99 -2.77
N GLN A 93 -8.33 -4.61 -2.95
CA GLN A 93 -7.84 -5.68 -2.07
C GLN A 93 -7.64 -5.17 -0.63
N ALA A 94 -7.00 -4.00 -0.47
CA ALA A 94 -6.81 -3.37 0.85
C ALA A 94 -8.15 -3.03 1.53
N ARG A 95 -9.14 -2.57 0.75
CA ARG A 95 -10.49 -2.29 1.23
C ARG A 95 -11.20 -3.55 1.74
N LEU A 96 -11.07 -4.69 1.06
CA LEU A 96 -11.65 -5.95 1.55
C LEU A 96 -11.10 -6.30 2.93
N ARG A 97 -9.77 -6.24 3.11
CA ARG A 97 -9.13 -6.51 4.41
C ARG A 97 -9.54 -5.52 5.49
N LEU A 98 -9.69 -4.24 5.13
CA LEU A 98 -10.22 -3.21 6.03
C LEU A 98 -11.65 -3.52 6.49
N GLU A 99 -12.52 -3.92 5.58
CA GLU A 99 -13.92 -4.27 5.86
C GLU A 99 -14.01 -5.47 6.80
N ALA A 100 -13.21 -6.52 6.57
CA ALA A 100 -13.11 -7.65 7.50
C ALA A 100 -12.68 -7.21 8.91
N LEU A 101 -11.66 -6.37 9.04
CA LEU A 101 -11.25 -5.85 10.35
C LEU A 101 -12.34 -5.03 11.05
N GLN A 102 -13.12 -4.25 10.29
CA GLN A 102 -14.24 -3.48 10.83
C GLN A 102 -15.41 -4.36 11.29
N GLN A 103 -15.54 -5.55 10.70
CA GLN A 103 -16.55 -6.55 11.04
C GLN A 103 -16.06 -7.58 12.07
N ASP A 104 -14.84 -7.41 12.57
CA ASP A 104 -14.13 -8.36 13.44
C ASP A 104 -13.94 -9.76 12.83
N GLU A 105 -13.85 -9.82 11.51
CA GLU A 105 -13.52 -11.03 10.74
C GLU A 105 -12.00 -11.19 10.59
N ASP A 106 -11.59 -12.34 10.06
CA ASP A 106 -10.19 -12.65 9.79
C ASP A 106 -9.77 -12.11 8.41
N PRO A 107 -8.91 -11.06 8.34
CA PRO A 107 -8.46 -10.50 7.06
C PRO A 107 -7.54 -11.43 6.29
N ASP A 108 -6.95 -12.47 6.90
CA ASP A 108 -6.01 -13.38 6.22
C ASP A 108 -6.72 -14.34 5.26
N LEU A 109 -8.04 -14.44 5.35
CA LEU A 109 -8.89 -15.15 4.39
C LEU A 109 -9.10 -14.37 3.09
N LEU A 110 -8.65 -13.11 3.03
CA LEU A 110 -8.84 -12.20 1.91
C LEU A 110 -7.54 -11.96 1.14
N PRO A 111 -7.63 -11.62 -0.16
CA PRO A 111 -6.45 -11.29 -0.95
C PRO A 111 -5.64 -10.17 -0.30
N VAL A 112 -4.34 -10.39 -0.23
CA VAL A 112 -3.37 -9.35 0.11
C VAL A 112 -3.31 -8.34 -1.05
N PRO A 113 -3.15 -7.03 -0.79
CA PRO A 113 -2.94 -6.05 -1.84
C PRO A 113 -1.69 -6.38 -2.65
N GLU A 114 -1.79 -6.25 -3.97
CA GLU A 114 -0.66 -6.45 -4.89
C GLU A 114 -0.50 -5.22 -5.78
N LEU A 115 0.74 -4.78 -5.96
CA LEU A 115 1.12 -3.70 -6.87
C LEU A 115 1.51 -4.31 -8.21
N ARG A 116 0.55 -4.33 -9.14
CA ARG A 116 0.72 -4.86 -10.51
C ARG A 116 1.00 -3.74 -11.48
N ASP A 117 1.79 -4.01 -12.51
CA ASP A 117 2.00 -3.08 -13.61
C ASP A 117 0.68 -2.78 -14.36
N HIS A 118 0.56 -1.54 -14.84
CA HIS A 118 -0.49 -1.15 -15.76
C HIS A 118 -0.03 -1.41 -17.22
N ILE A 119 -0.69 -2.35 -17.91
CA ILE A 119 -0.44 -2.70 -19.34
C ILE A 119 -1.29 -1.82 -20.26
#